data_AF-A0A9Q0ARP6-F1
#
_entry.id   AF-A0A9Q0ARP6-F1
#
_cell.length_a   1.000
_cell.length_b   1.000
_cell.length_c   1.000
_cell.angle_alpha   90.00
_cell.angle_beta   90.00
_cell.angle_gamma   90.00
#
_symmetry.space_group_name_H-M   'P 1'
#
loop_
_entity.id
_entity.type
_entity.pdbx_description
1 polymer ?
#
loop_
_entity_poly.entity_id
_entity_poly.type
_entity_poly.pdbx_seq_one_letter_code
_entity_poly.pdbx_strand_id
1 'polypeptide(L)'
;MDHNEDENPLMGTDSESGEPPSSVFIPFSTFKPSQAPQSRSKWPSLFQIACFVVITLSWTTFLVWYSHYKDTSPFALIERGHCGWSIEEAKANGCVYDIMMSSWIPKPCYDEELSNSFLRANNFTYWRKNDGVEEVPEEEVRRGEFDILFTHGTYHSQHCM
;
A
#
# COMPACT_ATOMS: atom_id res chain seq x y z
N MET A 1 -32.86 7.77 27.16
CA MET A 1 -33.32 7.64 25.76
C MET A 1 -33.92 8.98 25.41
N ASP A 2 -33.17 9.77 24.66
CA ASP A 2 -33.65 10.86 23.79
C ASP A 2 -32.40 11.44 23.12
N HIS A 3 -32.34 11.35 21.80
CA HIS A 3 -32.10 12.51 20.95
C HIS A 3 -32.52 12.17 19.53
N ASN A 4 -33.52 12.93 19.10
CA ASN A 4 -34.17 12.99 17.80
C ASN A 4 -33.32 13.86 16.85
N GLU A 5 -33.18 13.49 15.58
CA GLU A 5 -32.91 14.44 14.48
C GLU A 5 -33.66 13.97 13.22
N ASP A 6 -34.65 14.77 12.83
CA ASP A 6 -35.42 14.72 11.60
C ASP A 6 -34.83 15.70 10.55
N GLU A 7 -35.38 15.61 9.33
CA GLU A 7 -35.42 16.60 8.23
C GLU A 7 -34.35 16.42 7.12
N ASN A 8 -34.65 16.53 5.82
CA ASN A 8 -35.76 17.19 5.10
C ASN A 8 -35.91 16.66 3.64
N PRO A 9 -36.99 17.00 2.91
CA PRO A 9 -37.46 16.35 1.69
C PRO A 9 -37.08 17.04 0.37
N LEU A 10 -37.31 16.29 -0.72
CA LEU A 10 -37.15 16.64 -2.13
C LEU A 10 -38.23 17.62 -2.63
N MET A 11 -37.81 18.65 -3.38
CA MET A 11 -38.62 19.58 -4.17
C MET A 11 -37.87 19.75 -5.50
N GLY A 12 -38.42 19.77 -6.71
CA GLY A 12 -39.77 20.04 -7.22
C GLY A 12 -39.53 20.73 -8.57
N THR A 13 -40.10 20.20 -9.64
CA THR A 13 -39.93 20.66 -11.03
C THR A 13 -40.97 21.71 -11.43
N ASP A 14 -40.67 22.35 -12.57
CA ASP A 14 -41.60 22.88 -13.58
C ASP A 14 -41.92 24.38 -13.63
N SER A 15 -42.36 24.74 -14.84
CA SER A 15 -42.99 25.98 -15.32
C SER A 15 -42.05 27.10 -15.80
N GLU A 16 -42.26 27.78 -16.91
CA GLU A 16 -43.40 27.81 -17.85
C GLU A 16 -42.96 28.51 -19.15
N SER A 17 -43.49 28.02 -20.28
CA SER A 17 -43.48 28.69 -21.58
C SER A 17 -44.60 29.71 -21.68
N GLY A 18 -44.32 30.90 -22.22
CA GLY A 18 -45.35 31.89 -22.54
C GLY A 18 -44.88 32.96 -23.52
N GLU A 19 -45.37 32.90 -24.74
CA GLU A 19 -45.40 33.97 -25.77
C GLU A 19 -46.86 34.05 -26.21
N PRO A 20 -47.51 35.22 -26.45
CA PRO A 20 -47.32 36.04 -27.67
C PRO A 20 -47.78 37.53 -27.45
N PRO A 21 -48.25 38.35 -28.43
CA PRO A 21 -48.13 38.36 -29.90
C PRO A 21 -47.69 39.73 -30.50
N SER A 22 -47.35 39.70 -31.78
CA SER A 22 -47.67 40.69 -32.83
C SER A 22 -47.46 42.19 -32.58
N SER A 23 -46.59 42.82 -33.38
CA SER A 23 -47.00 43.57 -34.60
C SER A 23 -46.05 44.71 -34.98
N VAL A 24 -46.02 44.94 -36.30
CA VAL A 24 -45.58 46.15 -37.01
C VAL A 24 -44.07 46.36 -37.19
N PHE A 25 -43.67 46.12 -38.44
CA PHE A 25 -42.38 46.44 -39.04
C PHE A 25 -42.10 47.94 -39.07
N ILE A 26 -40.91 48.33 -38.60
CA ILE A 26 -40.23 49.60 -38.94
C ILE A 26 -38.99 49.22 -39.76
N PRO A 27 -38.70 49.87 -40.92
CA PRO A 27 -37.54 49.52 -41.72
C PRO A 27 -36.28 50.00 -40.99
N PHE A 28 -35.56 49.08 -40.36
CA PHE A 28 -34.21 49.36 -39.87
C PHE A 28 -33.27 49.45 -41.06
N SER A 29 -32.77 50.66 -41.31
CA SER A 29 -31.60 50.89 -42.14
C SER A 29 -30.50 49.92 -41.71
N THR A 30 -30.02 49.10 -42.65
CA THR A 30 -28.95 48.13 -42.39
C THR A 30 -27.65 48.88 -42.13
N PHE A 31 -27.41 49.22 -40.87
CA PHE A 31 -26.09 49.62 -40.42
C PHE A 31 -25.18 48.39 -40.52
N LYS A 32 -24.36 48.32 -41.58
CA LYS A 32 -23.30 47.31 -41.67
C LYS A 32 -22.38 47.54 -40.45
N PRO A 33 -22.27 46.59 -39.51
CA PRO A 33 -21.23 46.71 -38.52
C PRO A 33 -19.91 46.61 -39.27
N SER A 34 -19.08 47.64 -39.16
CA SER A 34 -17.66 47.56 -39.53
C SER A 34 -17.05 46.47 -38.67
N GLN A 35 -16.99 45.24 -39.19
CA GLN A 35 -16.23 44.18 -38.55
C GLN A 35 -14.75 44.58 -38.65
N ALA A 36 -14.19 45.03 -37.53
CA ALA A 36 -12.75 45.08 -37.38
C ALA A 36 -12.20 43.67 -37.67
N PRO A 37 -11.08 43.54 -38.39
CA PRO A 37 -10.46 42.23 -38.60
C PRO A 37 -10.05 41.68 -37.23
N GLN A 38 -10.82 40.72 -36.72
CA GLN A 38 -10.41 39.93 -35.56
C GLN A 38 -9.24 39.08 -36.00
N SER A 39 -8.03 39.62 -35.85
CA SER A 39 -6.78 38.87 -35.90
C SER A 39 -6.90 37.76 -34.86
N ARG A 40 -7.30 36.56 -35.29
CA ARG A 40 -7.27 35.35 -34.47
C ARG A 40 -5.82 35.11 -34.09
N SER A 41 -5.45 35.60 -32.92
CA SER A 41 -4.14 35.39 -32.35
C SER A 41 -3.91 33.88 -32.25
N LYS A 42 -2.80 33.40 -32.85
CA LYS A 42 -2.36 32.00 -32.78
C LYS A 42 -1.59 31.71 -31.49
N TRP A 43 -1.32 32.74 -30.67
CA TRP A 43 -0.71 32.64 -29.34
C TRP A 43 -1.35 31.63 -28.41
N PRO A 44 -2.70 31.54 -28.25
CA PRO A 44 -3.29 30.53 -27.39
C PRO A 44 -2.97 29.12 -27.89
N SER A 45 -2.93 28.84 -29.20
CA SER A 45 -2.57 27.52 -29.71
C SER A 45 -1.11 27.14 -29.42
N LEU A 46 -0.16 28.08 -29.55
CA LEU A 46 1.24 27.82 -29.22
C LEU A 46 1.47 27.63 -27.72
N PHE A 47 0.79 28.43 -26.89
CA PHE A 47 0.85 28.28 -25.43
C PHE A 47 0.25 26.95 -24.97
N GLN A 48 -0.88 26.54 -25.56
CA GLN A 48 -1.49 25.24 -25.29
C GLN A 48 -0.54 24.09 -25.67
N ILE A 49 0.05 24.13 -26.87
CA ILE A 49 1.04 23.12 -27.29
C ILE A 49 2.24 23.08 -26.33
N ALA A 50 2.78 24.23 -25.93
CA ALA A 50 3.89 24.30 -24.98
C ALA A 50 3.53 23.71 -23.62
N CYS A 51 2.34 24.00 -23.07
CA CYS A 51 1.86 23.41 -21.82
C CYS A 51 1.71 21.89 -21.93
N PHE A 52 1.14 21.38 -23.03
CA PHE A 52 1.04 19.94 -23.25
C PHE A 52 2.42 19.27 -23.29
N VAL A 53 3.41 19.88 -23.95
CA VAL A 53 4.79 19.37 -23.99
C VAL A 53 5.43 19.36 -22.61
N VAL A 54 5.26 20.42 -21.81
CA VAL A 54 5.81 20.48 -20.45
C VAL A 54 5.15 19.45 -19.54
N ILE A 55 3.84 19.28 -19.64
CA ILE A 55 3.09 18.29 -18.86
C ILE A 55 3.55 16.88 -19.24
N THR A 56 3.67 16.56 -20.52
CA THR A 56 4.11 15.22 -20.94
C THR A 56 5.53 14.93 -20.48
N LEU A 57 6.45 15.90 -20.57
CA LEU A 57 7.83 15.74 -20.07
C LEU A 57 7.89 15.58 -18.55
N SER A 58 7.09 16.35 -17.80
CA SER A 58 6.98 16.21 -16.35
C SER A 58 6.42 14.84 -15.95
N TRP A 59 5.37 14.39 -16.63
CA TRP A 59 4.77 13.08 -16.38
C TRP A 59 5.73 11.92 -16.71
N THR A 60 6.44 11.98 -17.83
CA THR A 60 7.38 10.91 -18.20
C THR A 60 8.57 10.86 -17.24
N THR A 61 9.14 12.00 -16.87
CA THR A 61 10.20 12.06 -15.86
C THR A 61 9.73 11.54 -14.50
N PHE A 62 8.52 11.91 -14.06
CA PHE A 62 7.94 11.38 -12.83
C PHE A 62 7.71 9.86 -12.90
N LEU A 63 7.19 9.34 -14.02
CA LEU A 63 6.98 7.91 -14.21
C LEU A 63 8.30 7.13 -14.21
N VAL A 64 9.34 7.64 -14.88
CA VAL A 64 10.68 7.04 -14.90
C VAL A 64 11.32 7.07 -13.51
N TRP A 65 11.19 8.19 -12.78
CA TRP A 65 11.69 8.29 -11.40
C TRP A 65 10.94 7.35 -10.45
N TYR A 66 9.61 7.27 -10.59
CA TYR A 66 8.76 6.39 -9.78
C TYR A 66 9.04 4.90 -10.06
N SER A 67 9.26 4.52 -11.32
CA SER A 67 9.65 3.16 -11.67
C SER A 67 11.04 2.84 -11.11
N HIS A 68 12.02 3.74 -11.27
CA HIS A 68 13.35 3.57 -10.70
C HIS A 68 13.30 3.45 -9.17
N TYR A 69 12.48 4.25 -8.48
CA TYR A 69 12.33 4.17 -7.03
C TYR A 69 11.80 2.81 -6.56
N LYS A 70 10.86 2.20 -7.29
CA LYS A 70 10.39 0.83 -7.00
C LYS A 70 11.48 -0.21 -7.21
N ASP A 71 12.24 -0.09 -8.29
CA ASP A 71 13.30 -1.04 -8.64
C ASP A 71 14.52 -0.95 -7.70
N THR A 72 14.73 0.20 -7.05
CA THR A 72 15.88 0.41 -6.14
C THR A 72 15.59 0.04 -4.68
N SER A 73 14.40 -0.45 -4.32
CA SER A 73 14.19 -0.96 -2.96
C SER A 73 15.05 -2.21 -2.77
N PRO A 74 16.06 -2.21 -1.88
CA PRO A 74 16.90 -3.38 -1.66
C PRO A 74 16.09 -4.59 -1.17
N PHE A 75 14.87 -4.37 -0.66
CA PHE A 75 13.95 -5.42 -0.22
C PHE A 75 13.01 -5.93 -1.33
N ALA A 76 12.88 -5.23 -2.46
CA ALA A 76 12.00 -5.65 -3.56
C ALA A 76 12.61 -6.77 -4.42
N LEU A 77 13.95 -6.94 -4.38
CA LEU A 77 14.68 -7.95 -5.14
C LEU A 77 15.08 -9.18 -4.31
N ILE A 78 14.84 -9.17 -3.00
CA ILE A 78 15.01 -10.38 -2.18
C ILE A 78 13.83 -11.29 -2.52
N GLU A 79 14.09 -12.32 -3.33
CA GLU A 79 13.23 -13.49 -3.35
C GLU A 79 13.11 -13.95 -1.90
N ARG A 80 11.94 -13.72 -1.29
CA ARG A 80 11.75 -13.94 0.14
C ARG A 80 11.97 -15.40 0.54
N GLY A 81 12.11 -16.32 -0.43
CA GLY A 81 12.19 -17.75 -0.21
C GLY A 81 10.88 -18.30 0.34
N HIS A 82 10.71 -19.62 0.26
CA HIS A 82 9.63 -20.33 0.94
C HIS A 82 10.24 -21.47 1.76
N CYS A 83 9.77 -21.65 2.99
CA CYS A 83 10.19 -22.79 3.82
C CYS A 83 9.26 -23.98 3.70
N GLY A 84 8.16 -23.88 2.94
CA GLY A 84 7.18 -24.94 2.83
C GLY A 84 6.37 -25.13 4.11
N TRP A 85 5.79 -26.31 4.26
CA TRP A 85 4.86 -26.67 5.35
C TRP A 85 5.38 -27.81 6.23
N SER A 86 6.52 -28.41 5.89
CA SER A 86 7.17 -29.45 6.70
C SER A 86 8.62 -29.10 7.03
N ILE A 87 9.17 -29.75 8.05
CA ILE A 87 10.58 -29.62 8.45
C ILE A 87 11.51 -30.04 7.31
N GLU A 88 11.14 -31.09 6.57
CA GLU A 88 11.90 -31.60 5.43
C GLU A 88 11.92 -30.59 4.29
N GLU A 89 10.78 -29.98 3.97
CA GLU A 89 10.71 -28.90 2.96
C GLU A 89 11.53 -27.69 3.39
N ALA A 90 11.46 -27.28 4.65
CA ALA A 90 12.22 -26.14 5.16
C ALA A 90 13.73 -26.35 5.02
N LYS A 91 14.21 -27.54 5.38
CA LYS A 91 15.61 -27.93 5.21
C LYS A 91 16.01 -28.02 3.75
N ALA A 92 15.17 -28.63 2.91
CA ALA A 92 15.41 -28.74 1.47
C ALA A 92 15.51 -27.36 0.79
N ASN A 93 14.73 -26.39 1.27
CA ASN A 93 14.75 -25.01 0.81
C ASN A 93 15.85 -24.14 1.49
N GLY A 94 16.68 -24.73 2.35
CA GLY A 94 17.79 -24.03 3.02
C GLY A 94 17.36 -23.00 4.07
N CYS A 95 16.17 -23.15 4.65
CA CYS A 95 15.71 -22.31 5.74
C CYS A 95 16.43 -22.62 7.06
N VAL A 96 16.44 -21.64 7.95
CA VAL A 96 16.99 -21.73 9.30
C VAL A 96 15.84 -21.65 10.29
N TYR A 97 15.81 -22.55 11.29
CA TYR A 97 14.85 -22.42 12.37
C TYR A 97 15.30 -21.31 13.32
N ASP A 98 14.52 -20.24 13.39
CA ASP A 98 14.75 -19.16 14.34
C ASP A 98 13.96 -19.43 15.61
N ILE A 99 14.68 -19.67 16.72
CA ILE A 99 14.04 -19.89 18.01
C ILE A 99 13.20 -18.67 18.36
N MET A 100 13.73 -17.45 18.28
CA MET A 100 13.04 -16.20 18.67
C MET A 100 11.69 -16.04 17.99
N MET A 101 11.62 -16.34 16.68
CA MET A 101 10.37 -16.29 15.90
C MET A 101 9.55 -17.58 15.98
N SER A 102 10.09 -18.62 16.62
CA SER A 102 9.54 -19.99 16.69
C SER A 102 9.08 -20.52 15.33
N SER A 103 9.87 -20.23 14.29
CA SER A 103 9.48 -20.46 12.89
C SER A 103 10.69 -20.77 12.00
N TRP A 104 10.44 -21.48 10.90
CA TRP A 104 11.43 -21.65 9.83
C TRP A 104 11.50 -20.39 8.97
N ILE A 105 12.67 -19.75 8.92
CA ILE A 105 12.91 -18.49 8.24
C ILE A 105 13.84 -18.70 7.04
N PRO A 106 13.52 -18.13 5.87
CA PRO A 106 14.42 -18.13 4.72
C PRO A 106 15.76 -17.50 5.08
N LYS A 107 16.87 -18.13 4.68
CA LYS A 107 18.22 -17.69 5.08
C LYS A 107 18.52 -16.20 4.87
N PRO A 108 18.08 -15.54 3.77
CA PRO A 108 18.28 -14.09 3.60
C PRO A 108 17.54 -13.21 4.61
N CYS A 109 16.52 -13.76 5.29
CA CYS A 109 15.70 -13.07 6.28
C CYS A 109 16.09 -13.42 7.73
N TYR A 110 16.98 -14.39 7.93
CA TYR A 110 17.42 -14.81 9.26
C TYR A 110 18.44 -13.81 9.82
N ASP A 111 18.08 -13.13 10.91
CA ASP A 111 18.98 -12.23 11.64
C ASP A 111 19.58 -12.97 12.84
N GLU A 112 20.72 -13.63 12.58
CA GLU A 112 21.43 -14.41 13.60
C GLU A 112 21.85 -13.58 14.81
N GLU A 113 22.25 -12.32 14.61
CA GLU A 113 22.70 -11.45 15.70
C GLU A 113 21.54 -11.14 16.64
N LEU A 114 20.39 -10.75 16.07
CA LEU A 114 19.19 -10.45 16.82
C LEU A 114 18.67 -11.69 17.56
N SER A 115 18.50 -12.82 16.87
CA SER A 115 18.07 -14.08 17.49
C SER A 115 18.98 -14.47 18.65
N ASN A 116 20.29 -14.41 18.46
CA ASN A 116 21.24 -14.76 19.51
C ASN A 116 21.25 -13.73 20.65
N SER A 117 21.00 -12.45 20.39
CA SER A 117 20.87 -11.44 21.43
C SER A 117 19.63 -11.67 22.30
N PHE A 118 18.51 -12.05 21.69
CA PHE A 118 17.26 -12.41 22.37
C PHE A 118 17.45 -13.63 23.28
N LEU A 119 18.13 -14.67 22.79
CA LEU A 119 18.43 -15.87 23.57
C LEU A 119 19.47 -15.60 24.66
N ARG A 120 20.48 -14.75 24.45
CA ARG A 120 21.43 -14.39 25.53
C ARG A 120 20.79 -13.55 26.63
N ALA A 121 19.86 -12.67 26.27
CA ALA A 121 19.17 -11.83 27.23
C ALA A 121 18.21 -12.63 28.13
N ASN A 122 17.82 -13.83 27.70
CA ASN A 122 16.81 -14.65 28.35
C ASN A 122 17.31 -16.07 28.56
N ASN A 123 17.38 -16.54 29.80
CA ASN A 123 17.73 -17.94 30.06
C ASN A 123 16.50 -18.85 29.87
N PHE A 124 16.08 -19.06 28.62
CA PHE A 124 14.91 -19.90 28.33
C PHE A 124 15.22 -21.37 28.57
N THR A 125 14.35 -22.02 29.33
CA THR A 125 14.33 -23.47 29.45
C THR A 125 13.22 -24.03 28.57
N TYR A 126 13.51 -25.15 27.93
CA TYR A 126 12.60 -25.85 27.04
C TYR A 126 12.33 -27.26 27.56
N TRP A 127 11.12 -27.76 27.38
CA TRP A 127 10.73 -29.10 27.80
C TRP A 127 9.97 -29.84 26.71
N ARG A 128 10.16 -31.15 26.66
CA ARG A 128 9.43 -32.02 25.71
C ARG A 128 7.95 -32.17 26.07
N LYS A 129 7.61 -31.98 27.36
CA LYS A 129 6.26 -32.07 27.91
C LYS A 129 5.97 -30.86 28.80
N ASN A 130 4.68 -30.59 29.01
CA ASN A 130 4.21 -29.50 29.86
C ASN A 130 4.41 -29.74 31.38
N ASP A 131 5.08 -30.82 31.78
CA ASP A 131 5.35 -31.12 33.19
C ASP A 131 6.59 -30.39 33.72
N GLY A 132 7.41 -29.81 32.84
CA GLY A 132 8.62 -29.09 33.22
C GLY A 132 9.75 -29.99 33.71
N VAL A 133 9.72 -31.29 33.40
CA VAL A 133 10.71 -32.26 33.91
C VAL A 133 11.78 -32.60 32.89
N GLU A 134 11.37 -32.93 31.66
CA GLU A 134 12.31 -33.36 30.62
C GLU A 134 12.82 -32.16 29.82
N GLU A 135 13.90 -31.55 30.32
CA GLU A 135 14.57 -30.42 29.68
C GLU A 135 15.19 -30.81 28.33
N VAL A 136 15.07 -29.91 27.36
CA VAL A 136 15.63 -30.03 26.02
C VAL A 136 16.74 -28.99 25.89
N PRO A 137 17.97 -29.41 25.54
CA PRO A 137 19.09 -28.48 25.44
C PRO A 137 18.92 -27.54 24.24
N GLU A 138 19.41 -26.29 24.35
CA GLU A 138 19.24 -25.27 23.33
C GLU A 138 19.76 -25.73 21.96
N GLU A 139 20.86 -26.50 21.89
CA GLU A 139 21.36 -27.01 20.61
C GLU A 139 20.37 -27.95 19.89
N GLU A 140 19.48 -28.61 20.63
CA GLU A 140 18.40 -29.41 20.06
C GLU A 140 17.24 -28.53 19.59
N VAL A 141 16.92 -27.51 20.36
CA VAL A 141 15.90 -26.53 19.97
C VAL A 141 16.29 -25.78 18.70
N ARG A 142 17.58 -25.45 18.53
CA ARG A 142 18.11 -24.81 17.32
C ARG A 142 17.95 -25.65 16.06
N ARG A 143 17.73 -26.96 16.17
CA ARG A 143 17.46 -27.82 14.99
C ARG A 143 16.05 -27.66 14.45
N GLY A 144 15.09 -27.17 15.27
CA GLY A 144 13.68 -27.05 14.86
C GLY A 144 12.99 -28.38 14.56
N GLU A 145 13.53 -29.50 15.06
CA GLU A 145 13.07 -30.87 14.76
C GLU A 145 12.01 -31.36 15.75
N PHE A 146 10.97 -30.56 15.97
CA PHE A 146 9.89 -30.87 16.91
C PHE A 146 8.57 -30.26 16.42
N ASP A 147 7.47 -30.93 16.74
CA ASP A 147 6.14 -30.41 16.47
C ASP A 147 5.69 -29.40 17.54
N ILE A 148 5.96 -29.71 18.81
CA ILE A 148 5.60 -28.90 19.96
C ILE A 148 6.74 -28.94 20.98
N LEU A 149 7.10 -27.76 21.49
CA LEU A 149 8.06 -27.59 22.56
C LEU A 149 7.47 -26.66 23.63
N PHE A 150 7.63 -27.01 24.89
CA PHE A 150 7.11 -26.23 26.01
C PHE A 150 8.20 -25.31 26.56
N THR A 151 7.83 -24.11 26.96
CA THR A 151 8.71 -23.14 27.64
C THR A 151 7.88 -22.26 28.58
N HIS A 152 8.52 -21.38 29.33
CA HIS A 152 7.82 -20.44 30.20
C HIS A 152 6.93 -19.47 29.42
N GLY A 153 5.78 -19.10 29.97
CA GLY A 153 4.84 -18.17 29.31
C GLY A 153 5.44 -16.78 29.02
N THR A 154 6.48 -16.38 29.75
CA THR A 154 7.24 -15.14 29.47
C THR A 154 7.83 -15.13 28.08
N TYR A 155 8.20 -16.30 27.54
CA TYR A 155 8.68 -16.44 26.17
C TYR A 155 7.70 -15.85 25.16
N HIS A 156 6.41 -16.20 25.26
CA HIS A 156 5.35 -15.67 24.39
C HIS A 156 5.23 -14.15 24.50
N SER A 157 5.24 -13.61 25.72
CA SER A 157 5.14 -12.16 25.95
C SER A 157 6.35 -11.36 25.45
N GLN A 158 7.51 -12.00 25.27
CA GLN A 158 8.76 -11.33 24.89
C GLN A 158 9.00 -11.28 23.39
N HIS A 159 8.42 -12.18 22.60
CA HIS A 159 8.56 -12.17 21.13
C HIS A 159 7.26 -11.83 20.38
N CYS A 160 6.09 -11.91 21.04
CA CYS A 160 4.81 -11.53 20.43
C CYS A 160 4.49 -10.06 20.78
N MET A 161 4.70 -9.16 19.81
CA MET A 161 4.34 -7.73 19.89
C MET A 161 3.10 -7.43 19.05
#